data_AF-A0A0X3NUQ0-F1
#
_entry.id   AF-A0A0X3NUQ0-F1
#
_cell.length_a   1.000
_cell.length_b   1.000
_cell.length_c   1.000
_cell.angle_alpha   90.00
_cell.angle_beta   90.00
_cell.angle_gamma   90.00
#
_symmetry.space_group_name_H-M   'P 1'
#
loop_
_entity.id
_entity.type
_entity.pdbx_description
1 polymer ?
#
loop_
_entity_poly.entity_id
_entity_poly.type
_entity_poly.pdbx_seq_one_letter_code
_entity_poly.pdbx_strand_id
1 'polypeptide(L)'
;KNQATANKRRRPNEGNPDDAPSTFEQELMLLDEEEEVDTVLVDEGDALAIEDKLVKPHSWSRPPVPNISAVNDKIVFQQIDVDFYKGTKIEGMPGPDHSPVAIIRIFGVTESGNSVVAHVHGFMPYFYVRAPDNFQETHVSD
;
A
#
# COMPACT_ATOMS: atom_id res chain seq x y z
N LYS A 1 -30.61 3.31 -1.32
CA LYS A 1 -30.85 2.23 -0.33
C LYS A 1 -30.50 0.89 -0.99
N ASN A 2 -29.21 0.55 -1.10
CA ASN A 2 -28.78 -0.81 -1.37
C ASN A 2 -27.91 -1.22 -0.19
N GLN A 3 -28.53 -1.91 0.75
CA GLN A 3 -27.88 -2.57 1.87
C GLN A 3 -27.50 -3.96 1.36
N ALA A 4 -26.25 -4.13 0.92
CA ALA A 4 -25.68 -5.46 0.77
C ALA A 4 -25.01 -5.79 2.11
N THR A 5 -25.67 -6.60 2.94
CA THR A 5 -25.06 -7.10 4.18
C THR A 5 -25.33 -8.59 4.33
N ALA A 6 -24.26 -9.27 4.73
CA ALA A 6 -24.16 -10.60 5.29
C ALA A 6 -24.00 -11.77 4.30
N ASN A 7 -22.76 -11.98 3.84
CA ASN A 7 -22.33 -13.33 3.50
C ASN A 7 -22.14 -14.11 4.82
N LYS A 8 -23.07 -15.01 5.05
CA LYS A 8 -23.21 -15.84 6.25
C LYS A 8 -22.07 -16.85 6.30
N ARG A 9 -21.14 -16.71 7.26
CA ARG A 9 -20.14 -17.74 7.59
C ARG A 9 -20.86 -19.06 7.88
N ARG A 10 -20.69 -20.06 7.02
CA ARG A 10 -21.18 -21.43 7.25
C ARG A 10 -20.26 -22.09 8.27
N ARG A 11 -20.85 -22.62 9.34
CA ARG A 11 -20.19 -23.56 10.26
C ARG A 11 -19.99 -24.90 9.54
N PRO A 12 -18.90 -25.63 9.80
CA PRO A 12 -18.73 -26.99 9.27
C PRO A 12 -19.83 -27.89 9.84
N ASN A 13 -20.45 -28.66 8.94
CA ASN A 13 -21.48 -29.65 9.24
C ASN A 13 -20.77 -30.94 9.68
N GLU A 14 -21.05 -31.42 10.90
CA GLU A 14 -20.56 -32.72 11.35
C GLU A 14 -21.31 -33.83 10.60
N GLY A 15 -20.62 -34.60 9.76
CA GLY A 15 -21.08 -35.94 9.36
C GLY A 15 -21.11 -36.29 7.88
N ASN A 16 -19.99 -36.17 7.15
CA ASN A 16 -19.78 -36.95 5.93
C ASN A 16 -18.28 -37.34 5.80
N PRO A 17 -17.91 -38.63 5.78
CA PRO A 17 -16.51 -39.05 5.63
C PRO A 17 -15.90 -38.72 4.25
N ASP A 18 -16.73 -38.39 3.25
CA ASP A 18 -16.28 -37.91 1.94
C ASP A 18 -15.96 -36.39 1.92
N ASP A 19 -16.22 -35.66 3.02
CA ASP A 19 -15.77 -34.28 3.21
C ASP A 19 -14.40 -34.22 3.94
N ALA A 20 -13.71 -35.36 4.04
CA ALA A 20 -12.31 -35.35 4.49
C ALA A 20 -11.46 -34.62 3.45
N PRO A 21 -10.62 -33.66 3.86
CA PRO A 21 -9.82 -32.88 2.93
C PRO A 21 -8.95 -33.83 2.11
N SER A 22 -8.98 -33.67 0.79
CA SER A 22 -8.14 -34.45 -0.12
C SER A 22 -6.66 -34.23 0.23
N THR A 23 -5.77 -35.12 -0.20
CA THR A 23 -4.32 -34.97 0.00
C THR A 23 -3.81 -33.61 -0.48
N PHE A 24 -4.39 -33.10 -1.57
CA PHE A 24 -4.09 -31.77 -2.10
C PHE A 24 -4.59 -30.64 -1.18
N GLU A 25 -5.81 -30.74 -0.62
CA GLU A 25 -6.33 -29.76 0.34
C GLU A 25 -5.56 -29.76 1.66
N GLN A 26 -5.05 -30.92 2.09
CA GLN A 26 -4.17 -31.02 3.25
C GLN A 26 -2.83 -30.34 3.00
N GLU A 27 -2.25 -30.51 1.81
CA GLU A 27 -1.03 -29.82 1.39
C GLU A 27 -1.25 -28.31 1.30
N LEU A 28 -2.43 -27.87 0.82
CA LEU A 28 -2.79 -26.44 0.78
C LEU A 28 -2.95 -25.82 2.18
N MET A 29 -3.54 -26.57 3.13
CA MET A 29 -3.67 -26.12 4.53
C MET A 29 -2.32 -26.01 5.24
N LEU A 30 -1.37 -26.90 4.90
CA LEU A 30 0.01 -26.82 5.41
C LEU A 30 0.74 -25.57 4.87
N LEU A 31 0.51 -25.20 3.61
CA LEU A 31 1.06 -23.99 2.99
C LEU A 31 0.50 -22.70 3.62
N ASP A 32 -0.82 -22.65 3.88
CA ASP A 32 -1.46 -21.51 4.55
C ASP A 32 -1.00 -21.38 6.02
N GLU A 33 -0.76 -22.50 6.72
CA GLU A 33 -0.21 -22.50 8.09
C GLU A 33 1.28 -22.12 8.13
N GLU A 34 2.05 -22.43 7.09
CA GLU A 34 3.45 -21.98 6.94
C GLU A 34 3.57 -20.49 6.54
N GLU A 35 2.49 -19.84 6.09
CA GLU A 35 2.47 -18.39 5.84
C GLU A 35 2.34 -17.55 7.13
N GLU A 36 1.92 -18.15 8.25
CA GLU A 36 1.76 -17.45 9.55
C GLU A 36 3.02 -17.50 10.43
N VAL A 37 4.00 -18.36 10.12
CA VAL A 37 5.37 -18.14 10.59
C VAL A 37 5.95 -17.02 9.76
N ASP A 38 6.61 -16.06 10.42
CA ASP A 38 7.35 -14.92 9.86
C ASP A 38 8.39 -15.43 8.84
N THR A 39 7.90 -15.82 7.65
CA THR A 39 8.70 -16.18 6.50
C THR A 39 9.27 -14.86 6.07
N VAL A 40 10.47 -14.58 6.57
CA VAL A 40 11.39 -13.68 5.88
C VAL A 40 11.31 -14.11 4.42
N LEU A 41 10.72 -13.26 3.59
CA LEU A 41 10.65 -13.47 2.15
C LEU A 41 12.09 -13.48 1.65
N VAL A 42 12.75 -14.62 1.77
CA VAL A 42 14.02 -14.88 1.11
C VAL A 42 13.60 -15.17 -0.32
N ASP A 43 13.80 -14.16 -1.17
CA ASP A 43 13.67 -14.27 -2.62
C ASP A 43 14.24 -15.64 -3.06
N GLU A 44 13.40 -16.56 -3.55
CA GLU A 44 13.80 -17.91 -3.93
C GLU A 44 14.86 -17.90 -5.05
N GLY A 45 15.07 -16.75 -5.70
CA GLY A 45 16.19 -16.50 -6.61
C GLY A 45 17.56 -16.37 -5.94
N ASP A 46 17.64 -16.30 -4.60
CA ASP A 46 18.83 -15.85 -3.87
C ASP A 46 19.61 -16.97 -3.13
N ALA A 47 19.28 -18.25 -3.36
CA ALA A 47 19.98 -19.38 -2.74
C ALA A 47 20.38 -20.47 -3.76
N LEU A 48 21.51 -20.26 -4.44
CA LEU A 48 22.20 -21.38 -5.11
C LEU A 48 23.09 -22.09 -4.09
N ALA A 49 22.68 -23.29 -3.67
CA ALA A 49 23.51 -24.17 -2.85
C ALA A 49 24.67 -24.70 -3.68
N ILE A 50 25.79 -23.97 -3.69
CA ILE A 50 27.08 -24.46 -4.16
C ILE A 50 27.87 -24.84 -2.91
N GLU A 51 27.97 -26.16 -2.66
CA GLU A 51 28.86 -26.82 -1.69
C GLU A 51 29.20 -26.00 -0.43
N ASP A 52 28.36 -26.14 0.60
CA ASP A 52 28.57 -25.68 1.99
C ASP A 52 28.88 -24.19 2.22
N LYS A 53 28.62 -23.32 1.23
CA LYS A 53 28.60 -21.87 1.44
C LYS A 53 27.33 -21.29 0.82
N LEU A 54 26.47 -20.73 1.68
CA LEU A 54 25.40 -19.83 1.27
C LEU A 54 26.04 -18.59 0.63
N VAL A 55 26.31 -18.65 -0.67
CA VAL A 55 26.71 -17.49 -1.46
C VAL A 55 25.41 -16.81 -1.86
N LYS A 56 25.08 -15.70 -1.17
CA LYS A 56 24.05 -14.79 -1.67
C LYS A 56 24.46 -14.40 -3.10
N PRO A 57 23.63 -14.62 -4.12
CA PRO A 57 23.83 -14.01 -5.42
C PRO A 57 24.08 -12.52 -5.23
N HIS A 58 24.93 -12.00 -6.09
CA HIS A 58 25.29 -10.60 -6.05
C HIS A 58 24.09 -9.78 -6.55
N SER A 59 23.08 -9.59 -5.70
CA SER A 59 21.94 -8.75 -6.02
C SER A 59 22.47 -7.34 -6.28
N TRP A 60 22.18 -6.83 -7.49
CA TRP A 60 22.59 -5.48 -7.85
C TRP A 60 21.76 -4.48 -7.06
N SER A 61 22.34 -4.06 -5.94
CA SER A 61 21.77 -3.01 -5.10
C SER A 61 21.86 -1.66 -5.80
N ARG A 62 20.91 -0.79 -5.47
CA ARG A 62 20.98 0.62 -5.87
C ARG A 62 22.17 1.31 -5.18
N PRO A 63 22.67 2.42 -5.74
CA PRO A 63 23.64 3.26 -5.04
C PRO A 63 23.14 3.67 -3.65
N PRO A 64 24.05 3.84 -2.68
CA PRO A 64 23.68 4.33 -1.36
C PRO A 64 23.16 5.76 -1.44
N VAL A 65 22.18 6.08 -0.59
CA VAL A 65 21.61 7.42 -0.50
C VAL A 65 22.70 8.40 -0.03
N PRO A 66 22.92 9.53 -0.72
CA PRO A 66 23.86 10.55 -0.26
C PRO A 66 23.39 11.18 1.05
N ASN A 67 24.28 11.87 1.76
CA ASN A 67 23.90 12.61 2.96
C ASN A 67 23.07 13.85 2.55
N ILE A 68 21.78 13.86 2.86
CA ILE A 68 20.82 14.89 2.44
C ILE A 68 20.25 15.59 3.67
N SER A 69 20.25 16.93 3.66
CA SER A 69 19.61 17.79 4.65
C SER A 69 18.27 18.30 4.14
N ALA A 70 17.18 18.04 4.88
CA ALA A 70 15.85 18.51 4.52
C ALA A 70 15.71 20.04 4.43
N VAL A 71 16.63 20.79 5.04
CA VAL A 71 16.60 22.27 5.08
C VAL A 71 17.35 22.87 3.89
N ASN A 72 18.47 22.27 3.48
CA ASN A 72 19.40 22.88 2.52
C ASN A 72 19.34 22.24 1.13
N ASP A 73 18.93 20.98 1.06
CA ASP A 73 19.05 20.19 -0.17
C ASP A 73 17.68 20.00 -0.83
N LYS A 74 17.70 19.96 -2.16
CA LYS A 74 16.52 19.66 -2.99
C LYS A 74 16.55 18.18 -3.37
N ILE A 75 15.41 17.53 -3.27
CA ILE A 75 15.22 16.18 -3.81
C ILE A 75 14.56 16.33 -5.19
N VAL A 76 15.34 16.10 -6.24
CA VAL A 76 14.87 16.14 -7.64
C VAL A 76 14.82 14.71 -8.17
N PHE A 77 13.65 14.26 -8.62
CA PHE A 77 13.43 12.90 -9.09
C PHE A 77 12.38 12.86 -10.19
N GLN A 78 12.47 11.86 -11.07
CA GLN A 78 11.47 11.58 -12.08
C GLN A 78 10.40 10.66 -11.49
N GLN A 79 9.15 11.11 -11.51
CA GLN A 79 7.98 10.29 -11.18
C GLN A 79 7.85 9.10 -12.14
N ILE A 80 7.50 7.94 -11.59
CA ILE A 80 7.16 6.72 -12.32
C ILE A 80 5.70 6.32 -12.08
N ASP A 81 5.25 6.35 -10.83
CA ASP A 81 3.90 5.89 -10.46
C ASP A 81 3.30 6.74 -9.34
N VAL A 82 1.97 6.71 -9.22
CA VAL A 82 1.21 7.47 -8.22
C VAL A 82 0.09 6.60 -7.67
N ASP A 83 -0.01 6.55 -6.35
CA ASP A 83 -1.17 5.98 -5.66
C ASP A 83 -1.65 6.88 -4.52
N PHE A 84 -2.64 6.41 -3.77
CA PHE A 84 -3.05 7.06 -2.52
C PHE A 84 -3.44 6.03 -1.46
N TYR A 85 -3.32 6.44 -0.20
CA TYR A 85 -3.87 5.70 0.94
C TYR A 85 -4.56 6.65 1.92
N LYS A 86 -5.32 6.09 2.85
CA LYS A 86 -5.95 6.83 3.95
C LYS A 86 -5.00 6.86 5.14
N GLY A 87 -4.67 8.04 5.64
CA GLY A 87 -3.81 8.20 6.81
C GLY A 87 -4.22 9.35 7.71
N THR A 88 -3.47 9.53 8.80
CA THR A 88 -3.69 10.61 9.76
C THR A 88 -3.24 11.95 9.17
N LYS A 89 -3.99 13.02 9.44
CA LYS A 89 -3.59 14.39 9.09
C LYS A 89 -2.30 14.76 9.82
N ILE A 90 -1.37 15.40 9.11
CA ILE A 90 -0.17 15.99 9.70
C ILE A 90 -0.49 17.42 10.16
N GLU A 91 -0.12 17.74 11.40
CA GLU A 91 -0.29 19.09 11.95
C GLU A 91 0.49 20.13 11.13
N GLY A 92 -0.10 21.30 10.90
CA GLY A 92 0.49 22.37 10.10
C GLY A 92 0.38 22.20 8.58
N MET A 93 -0.07 21.04 8.09
CA MET A 93 -0.36 20.86 6.66
C MET A 93 -1.78 21.37 6.32
N PRO A 94 -1.97 22.03 5.16
CA PRO A 94 -3.28 22.49 4.70
C PRO A 94 -4.23 21.31 4.45
N GLY A 95 -5.50 21.59 4.16
CA GLY A 95 -6.49 20.58 3.82
C GLY A 95 -7.49 20.28 4.95
N PRO A 96 -8.14 19.10 4.94
CA PRO A 96 -9.26 18.82 5.83
C PRO A 96 -8.86 18.79 7.31
N ASP A 97 -9.74 19.27 8.19
CA ASP A 97 -9.56 19.27 9.65
C ASP A 97 -10.06 18.00 10.35
N HIS A 98 -10.10 16.89 9.62
CA HIS A 98 -10.48 15.60 10.16
C HIS A 98 -9.44 14.55 9.80
N SER A 99 -9.58 13.36 10.37
CA SER A 99 -8.85 12.17 9.97
C SER A 99 -9.82 10.99 9.88
N PRO A 100 -9.60 10.03 8.96
CA PRO A 100 -8.46 9.95 8.04
C PRO A 100 -8.60 10.89 6.83
N VAL A 101 -7.46 11.29 6.26
CA VAL A 101 -7.36 12.05 5.00
C VAL A 101 -6.69 11.21 3.91
N ALA A 102 -6.94 11.56 2.65
CA ALA A 102 -6.23 10.96 1.51
C ALA A 102 -4.81 11.53 1.42
N ILE A 103 -3.81 10.66 1.34
CA ILE A 103 -2.40 11.00 1.16
C ILE A 103 -1.95 10.38 -0.16
N ILE A 104 -1.39 11.20 -1.05
CA ILE A 104 -0.91 10.75 -2.36
C ILE A 104 0.55 10.30 -2.18
N ARG A 105 0.90 9.11 -2.69
CA ARG A 105 2.30 8.68 -2.78
C ARG A 105 2.76 8.78 -4.22
N ILE A 106 3.89 9.45 -4.42
CA ILE A 106 4.53 9.58 -5.72
C ILE A 106 5.82 8.79 -5.67
N PHE A 107 5.92 7.75 -6.48
CA PHE A 107 7.12 6.91 -6.60
C PHE A 107 7.98 7.40 -7.75
N GLY A 108 9.29 7.32 -7.59
CA GLY A 108 10.20 7.68 -8.68
C GLY A 108 11.66 7.45 -8.37
N VAL A 109 12.53 7.97 -9.23
CA VAL A 109 13.98 7.81 -9.14
C VAL A 109 14.71 9.14 -9.35
N THR A 110 15.74 9.38 -8.54
CA THR A 110 16.67 10.51 -8.75
C THR A 110 17.61 10.25 -9.92
N GLU A 111 18.26 11.30 -10.43
CA GLU A 111 19.30 11.18 -11.46
C GLU A 111 20.44 10.24 -11.01
N SER A 112 20.79 10.22 -9.72
CA SER A 112 21.80 9.32 -9.14
C SER A 112 21.32 7.87 -8.95
N GLY A 113 20.09 7.52 -9.35
CA GLY A 113 19.57 6.15 -9.27
C GLY A 113 18.94 5.74 -7.92
N ASN A 114 18.79 6.68 -6.98
CA ASN A 114 18.09 6.43 -5.71
C ASN A 114 16.57 6.41 -5.91
N SER A 115 15.90 5.41 -5.33
CA SER A 115 14.43 5.35 -5.26
C SER A 115 13.88 6.39 -4.28
N VAL A 116 12.75 7.00 -4.64
CA VAL A 116 12.07 8.02 -3.82
C VAL A 116 10.59 7.68 -3.72
N VAL A 117 10.03 7.88 -2.52
CA VAL A 117 8.59 8.02 -2.30
C VAL A 117 8.30 9.37 -1.67
N ALA A 118 7.50 10.19 -2.34
CA ALA A 118 7.05 11.47 -1.81
C ALA A 118 5.60 11.37 -1.34
N HIS A 119 5.36 11.67 -0.05
CA HIS A 119 4.03 11.71 0.54
C HIS A 119 3.49 13.13 0.46
N VAL A 120 2.43 13.33 -0.33
CA VAL A 120 1.82 14.64 -0.55
C VAL A 120 0.54 14.74 0.26
N HIS A 121 0.48 15.77 1.12
CA HIS A 121 -0.63 16.04 2.03
C HIS A 121 -1.37 17.32 1.63
N GLY A 122 -2.60 17.46 2.13
CA GLY A 122 -3.42 18.66 2.01
C GLY A 122 -4.23 18.77 0.73
N PHE A 123 -4.42 17.66 0.04
CA PHE A 123 -5.36 17.55 -1.07
C PHE A 123 -6.68 16.92 -0.61
N MET A 124 -7.81 17.52 -1.01
CA MET A 124 -9.15 16.96 -0.84
C MET A 124 -9.78 16.76 -2.21
N PRO A 125 -10.19 15.53 -2.58
CA PRO A 125 -10.92 15.30 -3.82
C PRO A 125 -12.20 16.11 -3.85
N TYR A 126 -12.44 16.81 -4.96
CA TYR A 126 -13.67 17.56 -5.21
C TYR A 126 -14.24 17.23 -6.58
N PHE A 127 -15.53 17.45 -6.74
CA PHE A 127 -16.23 17.37 -8.01
C PHE A 127 -17.15 18.56 -8.16
N TYR A 128 -17.44 18.93 -9.40
CA TYR A 128 -18.34 20.03 -9.69
C TYR A 128 -19.76 19.53 -9.87
N VAL A 129 -20.71 20.30 -9.36
CA VAL A 129 -22.14 20.14 -9.61
C VAL A 129 -22.70 21.43 -10.20
N ARG A 130 -23.77 21.31 -10.99
CA ARG A 130 -24.48 22.49 -11.47
C ARG A 130 -25.08 23.22 -10.27
N ALA A 131 -24.83 24.53 -10.17
CA ALA A 131 -25.51 25.36 -9.20
C ALA A 131 -27.04 25.33 -9.45
N PRO A 132 -27.88 25.40 -8.41
CA PRO A 132 -29.32 25.53 -8.57
C PRO A 132 -29.69 26.74 -9.45
N ASP A 133 -30.81 26.64 -10.16
CA ASP A 133 -31.30 27.76 -10.97
C ASP A 133 -31.58 28.97 -10.05
N ASN A 134 -31.15 30.16 -10.49
CA ASN A 134 -31.21 31.40 -9.72
C ASN A 134 -30.42 31.39 -8.40
N PHE A 135 -29.36 30.59 -8.28
CA PHE A 135 -28.38 30.78 -7.19
C PHE A 135 -27.74 32.17 -7.30
N GLN A 136 -27.69 32.90 -6.19
CA GLN A 136 -27.25 34.29 -6.08
C GLN A 136 -26.31 34.41 -4.90
N GLU A 137 -25.48 35.44 -4.89
CA GLU A 137 -24.50 35.70 -3.83
C GLU A 137 -25.15 35.84 -2.44
N THR A 138 -26.37 36.38 -2.36
CA THR A 138 -27.16 36.48 -1.12
C THR A 138 -27.51 35.15 -0.47
N HIS A 139 -27.35 34.03 -1.19
CA HIS A 139 -27.60 32.68 -0.67
C HIS A 139 -26.33 32.04 -0.06
N VAL A 140 -25.18 32.69 -0.17
CA VAL A 140 -23.94 32.28 0.51
C VAL A 140 -23.90 32.97 1.86
N SER A 141 -23.80 32.20 2.95
CA SER A 141 -23.56 32.76 4.29
C SER A 141 -22.15 33.37 4.36
N ASP A 142 -21.99 34.43 5.16
CA ASP A 142 -20.67 34.99 5.52
C ASP A 142 -19.73 33.94 6.14
#